data_AF-A0A524MYL3-F1
#
_entry.id   AF-A0A524MYL3-F1
#
_cell.length_a   1.000
_cell.length_b   1.000
_cell.length_c   1.000
_cell.angle_alpha   90.00
_cell.angle_beta   90.00
_cell.angle_gamma   90.00
#
_symmetry.space_group_name_H-M   'P 1'
#
loop_
_entity.id
_entity.type
_entity.pdbx_description
1 polymer ?
#
loop_
_entity_poly.entity_id
_entity_poly.type
_entity_poly.pdbx_seq_one_letter_code
_entity_poly.pdbx_strand_id
1 'polypeptide(L)'
;MTSSYPVIKKHVDSIRLIDTHEHLPPESERINRKVDVLSEFYLHYTSSDLFSAGMSTEDIVYIRDTSVPIDYRWAVFEPWWEKIKNTGYSRCMEIAARDLYGVDGINSETYKQLSRNMMARNKEGLYKWVLQGKAGIETCILDTVHHNYDVDGSLFVPVLRVSEYASPRNKKDLETLGRQFGTPIHNLSDYITLVKGRFDALEG
;
A
#
# COMPACT_ATOMS: atom_id res chain seq x y z
N MET A 1 -40.64 12.62 -2.36
CA MET A 1 -39.61 12.60 -3.42
C MET A 1 -38.76 11.36 -3.19
N THR A 2 -38.78 10.40 -4.12
CA THR A 2 -37.86 9.26 -4.09
C THR A 2 -36.47 9.79 -4.38
N SER A 3 -35.53 9.61 -3.44
CA SER A 3 -34.16 10.06 -3.60
C SER A 3 -33.55 9.43 -4.85
N SER A 4 -32.88 10.21 -5.70
CA SER A 4 -32.10 9.71 -6.84
C SER A 4 -30.85 8.95 -6.41
N TYR A 5 -30.45 9.09 -5.14
CA TYR A 5 -29.24 8.51 -4.59
C TYR A 5 -29.12 6.98 -4.78
N PRO A 6 -30.12 6.14 -4.47
CA PRO A 6 -29.97 4.68 -4.62
C PRO A 6 -29.77 4.26 -6.08
N VAL A 7 -30.37 4.99 -7.02
CA VAL A 7 -30.24 4.72 -8.46
C VAL A 7 -28.83 5.07 -8.94
N ILE A 8 -28.34 6.26 -8.58
CA ILE A 8 -26.99 6.71 -8.92
C ILE A 8 -25.95 5.79 -8.28
N LYS A 9 -26.10 5.48 -6.99
CA LYS A 9 -25.17 4.61 -6.26
C LYS A 9 -25.08 3.24 -6.92
N LYS A 10 -26.22 2.60 -7.22
CA LYS A 10 -26.25 1.30 -7.89
C LYS A 10 -25.50 1.33 -9.23
N HIS A 11 -25.66 2.41 -10.00
CA HIS A 11 -24.95 2.55 -11.27
C HIS A 11 -23.44 2.71 -11.05
N VAL A 12 -23.02 3.62 -10.16
CA VAL A 12 -21.60 3.86 -9.86
C VAL A 12 -20.92 2.62 -9.31
N ASP A 13 -21.54 1.92 -8.35
CA ASP A 13 -20.99 0.69 -7.76
C ASP A 13 -20.80 -0.45 -8.79
N SER A 14 -21.49 -0.38 -9.94
CA SER A 14 -21.36 -1.39 -11.01
C SER A 14 -20.20 -1.15 -11.97
N ILE A 15 -19.58 0.04 -11.91
CA ILE A 15 -18.50 0.43 -12.80
C ILE A 15 -17.20 -0.23 -12.32
N ARG A 16 -16.50 -0.92 -13.24
CA ARG A 16 -15.16 -1.45 -12.99
C ARG A 16 -14.15 -0.30 -12.90
N LEU A 17 -13.23 -0.41 -11.95
CA LEU A 17 -12.23 0.62 -11.69
C LEU A 17 -10.90 0.27 -12.36
N ILE A 18 -10.20 1.30 -12.82
CA ILE A 18 -8.77 1.24 -13.10
C ILE A 18 -8.10 2.05 -12.01
N ASP A 19 -7.30 1.38 -11.19
CA ASP A 19 -6.51 2.05 -10.17
C ASP A 19 -5.27 2.62 -10.85
N THR A 20 -5.20 3.95 -10.90
CA THR A 20 -4.19 4.65 -11.69
C THR A 20 -2.84 4.76 -10.99
N HIS A 21 -2.72 4.39 -9.71
CA HIS A 21 -1.44 4.44 -9.00
C HIS A 21 -1.46 3.60 -7.71
N GLU A 22 -0.62 2.57 -7.65
CA GLU A 22 -0.49 1.68 -6.49
C GLU A 22 0.98 1.37 -6.16
N HIS A 23 1.28 1.06 -4.89
CA HIS A 23 2.59 0.71 -4.35
C HIS A 23 2.61 -0.66 -3.64
N LEU A 24 1.70 -1.57 -4.01
CA LEU A 24 1.67 -2.90 -3.41
C LEU A 24 3.01 -3.64 -3.61
N PRO A 25 3.55 -4.27 -2.55
CA PRO A 25 4.69 -5.17 -2.71
C PRO A 25 4.26 -6.42 -3.50
N PRO A 26 5.21 -7.26 -3.95
CA PRO A 26 4.86 -8.56 -4.52
C PRO A 26 3.98 -9.37 -3.55
N GLU A 27 2.96 -10.07 -4.08
CA GLU A 27 2.04 -10.86 -3.23
C GLU A 27 2.81 -11.91 -2.40
N SER A 28 3.83 -12.52 -3.00
CA SER A 28 4.70 -13.49 -2.35
C SER A 28 5.39 -12.92 -1.11
N GLU A 29 5.81 -11.66 -1.14
CA GLU A 29 6.35 -10.97 0.04
C GLU A 29 5.24 -10.73 1.07
N ARG A 30 4.08 -10.25 0.60
CA ARG A 30 2.95 -9.91 1.47
C ARG A 30 2.42 -11.11 2.25
N ILE A 31 2.30 -12.27 1.63
CA ILE A 31 1.72 -13.48 2.26
C ILE A 31 2.71 -14.20 3.19
N ASN A 32 4.01 -13.99 3.01
CA ASN A 32 5.05 -14.58 3.85
C ASN A 32 5.25 -13.84 5.19
N ARG A 33 4.61 -12.68 5.36
CA ARG A 33 4.63 -11.92 6.61
C ARG A 33 3.57 -12.41 7.58
N LYS A 34 3.90 -12.43 8.87
CA LYS A 34 2.90 -12.52 9.93
C LYS A 34 2.10 -11.22 9.97
N VAL A 35 0.78 -11.31 9.87
CA VAL A 35 -0.11 -10.14 9.84
C VAL A 35 -1.23 -10.23 10.87
N ASP A 36 -1.60 -9.08 11.40
CA ASP A 36 -2.79 -8.85 12.22
C ASP A 36 -3.32 -7.44 11.98
N VAL A 37 -4.43 -7.08 12.62
CA VAL A 37 -5.05 -5.77 12.43
C VAL A 37 -4.08 -4.63 12.75
N LEU A 38 -3.23 -4.76 13.78
CA LEU A 38 -2.34 -3.68 14.21
C LEU A 38 -1.13 -3.52 13.29
N SER A 39 -0.56 -4.64 12.82
CA SER A 39 0.63 -4.60 11.95
C SER A 39 0.33 -4.18 10.51
N GLU A 40 -0.92 -4.35 10.06
CA GLU A 40 -1.29 -4.10 8.66
C GLU A 40 -2.14 -2.83 8.47
N PHE A 41 -3.18 -2.60 9.27
CA PHE A 41 -4.10 -1.46 9.06
C PHE A 41 -3.55 -0.12 9.56
N TYR A 42 -2.59 -0.16 10.48
CA TYR A 42 -2.00 1.03 11.11
C TYR A 42 -0.60 1.36 10.60
N LEU A 43 -0.39 1.09 9.30
CA LEU A 43 0.78 1.53 8.53
C LEU A 43 0.51 2.89 7.87
N HIS A 44 1.59 3.54 7.43
CA HIS A 44 1.54 4.76 6.61
C HIS A 44 0.58 5.83 7.17
N TYR A 45 -0.44 6.22 6.41
CA TYR A 45 -1.32 7.34 6.74
C TYR A 45 -2.16 7.14 8.02
N THR A 46 -2.66 5.94 8.29
CA THR A 46 -3.39 5.68 9.55
C THR A 46 -2.48 5.88 10.77
N SER A 47 -1.17 5.69 10.61
CA SER A 47 -0.22 6.01 11.68
C SER A 47 0.06 7.49 11.85
N SER A 48 -0.15 8.31 10.82
CA SER A 48 -0.11 9.76 10.95
C SER A 48 -1.22 10.26 11.87
N ASP A 49 -2.41 9.67 11.83
CA ASP A 49 -3.49 9.99 12.77
C ASP A 49 -3.10 9.68 14.22
N LEU A 50 -2.44 8.54 14.46
CA LEU A 50 -1.92 8.18 15.79
C LEU A 50 -0.87 9.19 16.27
N PHE A 51 0.08 9.55 15.41
CA PHE A 51 1.10 10.54 15.74
C PHE A 51 0.49 11.91 16.05
N SER A 52 -0.44 12.38 15.21
CA SER A 52 -1.15 13.64 15.42
C SER A 52 -2.03 13.65 16.67
N ALA A 53 -2.56 12.49 17.09
CA ALA A 53 -3.27 12.35 18.35
C ALA A 53 -2.35 12.38 19.58
N GLY A 54 -1.02 12.23 19.39
CA GLY A 54 0.02 12.29 20.41
C GLY A 54 0.71 10.97 20.75
N MET A 55 0.52 9.91 19.96
CA MET A 55 1.15 8.60 20.22
C MET A 55 2.66 8.68 19.92
N SER A 56 3.48 8.13 20.81
CA SER A 56 4.94 8.14 20.63
C SER A 56 5.38 7.25 19.47
N THR A 57 6.54 7.54 18.88
CA THR A 57 7.12 6.71 17.81
C THR A 57 7.41 5.30 18.32
N GLU A 58 7.84 5.19 19.57
CA GLU A 58 8.15 3.93 20.25
C GLU A 58 6.91 3.07 20.39
N ASP A 59 5.79 3.64 20.84
CA ASP A 59 4.51 2.93 20.95
C ASP A 59 3.99 2.52 19.58
N ILE A 60 4.14 3.39 18.58
CA ILE A 60 3.77 3.09 17.20
C ILE A 60 4.54 1.88 16.66
N VAL A 61 5.85 1.79 16.92
CA VAL A 61 6.66 0.62 16.55
C VAL A 61 6.20 -0.60 17.34
N TYR A 62 5.96 -0.45 18.64
CA TYR A 62 5.53 -1.53 19.53
C TYR A 62 4.20 -2.16 19.09
N ILE A 63 3.18 -1.37 18.79
CA ILE A 63 1.85 -1.92 18.41
C ILE A 63 1.89 -2.72 17.09
N ARG A 64 2.89 -2.47 16.23
CA ARG A 64 3.07 -3.19 14.96
C ARG A 64 3.95 -4.42 15.08
N ASP A 65 4.64 -4.61 16.19
CA ASP A 65 5.57 -5.72 16.38
C ASP A 65 4.84 -7.05 16.58
N THR A 66 4.72 -7.82 15.50
CA THR A 66 4.04 -9.13 15.52
C THR A 66 4.75 -10.22 16.33
N SER A 67 5.96 -9.97 16.84
CA SER A 67 6.62 -10.86 17.80
C SER A 67 5.96 -10.80 19.18
N VAL A 68 5.34 -9.66 19.53
CA VAL A 68 4.60 -9.47 20.77
C VAL A 68 3.15 -9.95 20.61
N PRO A 69 2.58 -10.70 21.58
CA PRO A 69 1.18 -11.11 21.53
C PRO A 69 0.24 -9.90 21.38
N ILE A 70 -0.79 -10.06 20.54
CA ILE A 70 -1.66 -8.95 20.14
C ILE A 70 -2.38 -8.29 21.33
N ASP A 71 -2.66 -9.02 22.40
CA ASP A 71 -3.37 -8.50 23.58
C ASP A 71 -2.57 -7.39 24.28
N TYR A 72 -1.25 -7.52 24.38
CA TYR A 72 -0.39 -6.49 24.98
C TYR A 72 -0.31 -5.25 24.09
N ARG A 73 -0.22 -5.45 22.77
CA ARG A 73 -0.21 -4.37 21.78
C ARG A 73 -1.55 -3.65 21.72
N TRP A 74 -2.65 -4.39 21.79
CA TRP A 74 -4.01 -3.86 21.79
C TRP A 74 -4.26 -2.98 23.01
N ALA A 75 -3.82 -3.40 24.20
CA ALA A 75 -3.96 -2.60 25.42
C ALA A 75 -3.29 -1.23 25.30
N VAL A 76 -2.15 -1.14 24.61
CA VAL A 76 -1.47 0.15 24.31
C VAL A 76 -2.23 0.93 23.24
N PHE A 77 -2.74 0.25 22.21
CA PHE A 77 -3.40 0.86 21.06
C PHE A 77 -4.82 1.41 21.37
N GLU A 78 -5.62 0.69 22.15
CA GLU A 78 -7.06 0.95 22.33
C GLU A 78 -7.39 2.39 22.77
N PRO A 79 -6.66 3.03 23.71
CA PRO A 79 -6.92 4.42 24.06
C PRO A 79 -6.68 5.42 22.91
N TRP A 80 -5.83 5.06 21.94
CA TRP A 80 -5.57 5.89 20.76
C TRP A 80 -6.62 5.68 19.68
N TRP A 81 -7.15 4.47 19.54
CA TRP A 81 -8.24 4.18 18.62
C TRP A 81 -9.43 5.11 18.85
N GLU A 82 -9.83 5.31 20.10
CA GLU A 82 -10.93 6.21 20.46
C GLU A 82 -10.71 7.66 20.01
N LYS A 83 -9.44 8.08 19.88
CA LYS A 83 -9.07 9.43 19.41
C LYS A 83 -9.09 9.54 17.88
N ILE A 84 -8.83 8.44 17.16
CA ILE A 84 -8.64 8.47 15.70
C ILE A 84 -9.77 7.84 14.90
N LYS A 85 -10.67 7.03 15.50
CA LYS A 85 -11.66 6.23 14.78
C LYS A 85 -12.59 7.00 13.85
N ASN A 86 -12.74 8.31 14.07
CA ASN A 86 -13.57 9.20 13.25
C ASN A 86 -12.81 9.88 12.10
N THR A 87 -11.50 9.63 11.93
CA THR A 87 -10.73 10.15 10.79
C THR A 87 -11.06 9.41 9.49
N GLY A 88 -10.71 10.03 8.36
CA GLY A 88 -10.92 9.42 7.03
C GLY A 88 -10.18 8.09 6.86
N TYR A 89 -8.92 8.00 7.28
CA TYR A 89 -8.12 6.78 7.17
C TYR A 89 -8.66 5.67 8.08
N SER A 90 -9.01 5.99 9.32
CA SER A 90 -9.62 5.03 10.24
C SER A 90 -10.96 4.50 9.75
N ARG A 91 -11.77 5.35 9.10
CA ARG A 91 -13.03 4.93 8.48
C ARG A 91 -12.81 3.96 7.32
N CYS A 92 -11.72 4.10 6.55
CA CYS A 92 -11.34 3.11 5.54
C CYS A 92 -10.99 1.76 6.18
N MET A 93 -10.33 1.75 7.34
CA MET A 93 -10.01 0.52 8.07
C MET A 93 -11.27 -0.19 8.60
N GLU A 94 -12.24 0.57 9.10
CA GLU A 94 -13.55 0.03 9.50
C GLU A 94 -14.31 -0.60 8.32
N ILE A 95 -14.29 0.05 7.16
CA ILE A 95 -14.87 -0.50 5.93
C ILE A 95 -14.14 -1.79 5.52
N ALA A 96 -12.81 -1.82 5.58
CA ALA A 96 -12.02 -3.00 5.25
C ALA A 96 -12.30 -4.17 6.22
N ALA A 97 -12.40 -3.91 7.53
CA ALA A 97 -12.74 -4.92 8.54
C ALA A 97 -14.09 -5.58 8.22
N ARG A 98 -15.11 -4.78 7.91
CA ARG A 98 -16.46 -5.26 7.57
C ARG A 98 -16.49 -5.96 6.22
N ASP A 99 -16.06 -5.27 5.17
CA ASP A 99 -16.33 -5.69 3.80
C ASP A 99 -15.36 -6.80 3.35
N LEU A 100 -14.11 -6.79 3.80
CA LEU A 100 -13.13 -7.82 3.46
C LEU A 100 -13.17 -8.99 4.46
N TYR A 101 -13.28 -8.70 5.76
CA TYR A 101 -13.09 -9.73 6.79
C TYR A 101 -14.35 -10.08 7.58
N GLY A 102 -15.50 -9.46 7.27
CA GLY A 102 -16.79 -9.80 7.88
C GLY A 102 -16.88 -9.47 9.37
N VAL A 103 -16.10 -8.49 9.84
CA VAL A 103 -16.09 -8.04 11.24
C VAL A 103 -16.65 -6.63 11.33
N ASP A 104 -17.70 -6.46 12.13
CA ASP A 104 -18.35 -5.16 12.31
C ASP A 104 -17.71 -4.39 13.45
N GLY A 105 -16.95 -3.35 13.12
CA GLY A 105 -16.22 -2.56 14.10
C GLY A 105 -14.80 -3.07 14.36
N ILE A 106 -13.91 -2.14 14.71
CA ILE A 106 -12.61 -2.43 15.31
C ILE A 106 -12.67 -2.01 16.79
N ASN A 107 -12.65 -2.98 17.71
CA ASN A 107 -12.76 -2.76 19.16
C ASN A 107 -12.24 -3.98 19.96
N SER A 108 -12.27 -3.89 21.30
CA SER A 108 -11.79 -4.94 22.22
C SER A 108 -12.52 -6.29 22.09
N GLU A 109 -13.74 -6.31 21.55
CA GLU A 109 -14.49 -7.55 21.33
C GLU A 109 -14.13 -8.22 19.98
N THR A 110 -13.68 -7.42 19.01
CA THR A 110 -13.58 -7.83 17.60
C THR A 110 -12.15 -8.00 17.08
N TYR A 111 -11.15 -7.32 17.66
CA TYR A 111 -9.78 -7.28 17.12
C TYR A 111 -9.15 -8.66 16.94
N LYS A 112 -9.43 -9.61 17.84
CA LYS A 112 -8.97 -10.99 17.76
C LYS A 112 -9.61 -11.74 16.59
N GLN A 113 -10.91 -11.58 16.39
CA GLN A 113 -11.62 -12.21 15.29
C GLN A 113 -11.15 -11.64 13.95
N LEU A 114 -11.01 -10.32 13.86
CA LEU A 114 -10.48 -9.64 12.68
C LEU A 114 -9.08 -10.15 12.33
N SER A 115 -8.17 -10.20 13.32
CA SER A 115 -6.81 -10.67 13.11
C SER A 115 -6.75 -12.13 12.65
N ARG A 116 -7.62 -13.01 13.19
CA ARG A 116 -7.75 -14.39 12.71
C ARG A 116 -8.22 -14.45 11.26
N ASN A 117 -9.22 -13.65 10.88
CA ASN A 117 -9.74 -13.63 9.51
C ASN A 117 -8.71 -13.10 8.52
N MET A 118 -7.95 -12.07 8.90
CA MET A 118 -6.83 -11.55 8.12
C MET A 118 -5.76 -12.62 7.91
N MET A 119 -5.33 -13.30 8.97
CA MET A 119 -4.35 -14.38 8.87
C MET A 119 -4.85 -15.53 7.99
N ALA A 120 -6.10 -15.96 8.16
CA ALA A 120 -6.68 -17.04 7.35
C ALA A 120 -6.76 -16.69 5.85
N ARG A 121 -6.83 -15.39 5.53
CA ARG A 121 -6.85 -14.90 4.16
C ARG A 121 -5.46 -14.59 3.59
N ASN A 122 -4.44 -14.58 4.43
CA ASN A 122 -3.06 -14.28 4.08
C ASN A 122 -2.37 -15.43 3.33
N LYS A 123 -2.80 -15.65 2.09
CA LYS A 123 -2.35 -16.73 1.20
C LYS A 123 -2.49 -16.30 -0.26
N GLU A 124 -1.91 -17.08 -1.16
CA GLU A 124 -1.95 -16.84 -2.61
C GLU A 124 -3.37 -16.49 -3.11
N GLY A 125 -3.43 -15.50 -4.01
CA GLY A 125 -4.68 -14.94 -4.53
C GLY A 125 -5.37 -13.95 -3.58
N LEU A 126 -4.64 -13.42 -2.59
CA LEU A 126 -5.07 -12.32 -1.73
C LEU A 126 -5.40 -11.08 -2.56
N TYR A 127 -4.50 -10.66 -3.46
CA TYR A 127 -4.66 -9.45 -4.28
C TYR A 127 -5.79 -9.59 -5.28
N LYS A 128 -5.86 -10.72 -6.00
CA LYS A 128 -6.99 -11.00 -6.90
C LYS A 128 -8.33 -10.91 -6.16
N TRP A 129 -8.39 -11.42 -4.94
CA TRP A 129 -9.58 -11.32 -4.12
C TRP A 129 -9.93 -9.90 -3.71
N VAL A 130 -8.97 -9.13 -3.19
CA VAL A 130 -9.22 -7.74 -2.79
C VAL A 130 -9.54 -6.87 -4.01
N LEU A 131 -8.63 -6.81 -4.98
CA LEU A 131 -8.69 -5.88 -6.11
C LEU A 131 -9.85 -6.22 -7.04
N GLN A 132 -9.87 -7.42 -7.63
CA GLN A 132 -10.89 -7.78 -8.60
C GLN A 132 -12.20 -8.22 -7.96
N GLY A 133 -12.13 -9.04 -6.91
CA GLY A 133 -13.28 -9.69 -6.31
C GLY A 133 -14.09 -8.79 -5.38
N LYS A 134 -13.44 -7.95 -4.58
CA LYS A 134 -14.10 -7.11 -3.57
C LYS A 134 -14.21 -5.65 -3.96
N ALA A 135 -13.16 -5.07 -4.54
CA ALA A 135 -13.09 -3.65 -4.88
C ALA A 135 -13.57 -3.32 -6.30
N GLY A 136 -13.70 -4.32 -7.19
CA GLY A 136 -14.11 -4.07 -8.56
C GLY A 136 -13.01 -3.47 -9.45
N ILE A 137 -11.75 -3.52 -9.02
CA ILE A 137 -10.60 -3.02 -9.76
C ILE A 137 -10.17 -4.05 -10.79
N GLU A 138 -10.19 -3.66 -12.07
CA GLU A 138 -9.80 -4.51 -13.20
C GLU A 138 -8.28 -4.59 -13.34
N THR A 139 -7.60 -3.46 -13.20
CA THR A 139 -6.14 -3.35 -13.29
C THR A 139 -5.65 -2.22 -12.40
N CYS A 140 -4.49 -2.43 -11.79
CA CYS A 140 -3.73 -1.43 -11.04
C CYS A 140 -2.48 -1.02 -11.81
N ILE A 141 -2.23 0.27 -11.92
CA ILE A 141 -0.97 0.83 -12.41
C ILE A 141 0.01 0.81 -11.24
N LEU A 142 0.95 -0.14 -11.26
CA LEU A 142 1.82 -0.46 -10.12
C LEU A 142 3.16 0.28 -10.22
N ASP A 143 3.38 1.22 -9.31
CA ASP A 143 4.67 1.85 -9.09
C ASP A 143 5.56 0.95 -8.19
N THR A 144 6.31 0.08 -8.86
CA THR A 144 7.21 -0.88 -8.24
C THR A 144 8.45 -0.19 -7.69
N VAL A 145 8.58 -0.19 -6.38
CA VAL A 145 9.83 0.19 -5.71
C VAL A 145 10.89 -0.83 -6.15
N HIS A 146 12.06 -0.36 -6.64
CA HIS A 146 13.19 -1.18 -7.15
C HIS A 146 13.16 -1.64 -8.62
N HIS A 147 12.33 -1.05 -9.49
CA HIS A 147 12.35 -1.33 -10.94
C HIS A 147 12.11 -2.80 -11.31
N ASN A 148 11.37 -3.53 -10.47
CA ASN A 148 10.93 -4.88 -10.82
C ASN A 148 9.67 -4.77 -11.70
N TYR A 149 9.84 -4.83 -13.01
CA TYR A 149 8.73 -4.77 -13.96
C TYR A 149 8.08 -6.13 -14.24
N ASP A 150 8.61 -7.22 -13.66
CA ASP A 150 7.99 -8.54 -13.70
C ASP A 150 6.88 -8.62 -12.64
N VAL A 151 5.67 -8.33 -13.08
CA VAL A 151 4.46 -8.25 -12.26
C VAL A 151 3.39 -9.17 -12.82
N ASP A 152 2.41 -9.56 -11.99
CA ASP A 152 1.25 -10.31 -12.47
C ASP A 152 0.42 -9.44 -13.43
N GLY A 153 0.62 -9.65 -14.74
CA GLY A 153 -0.06 -8.91 -15.80
C GLY A 153 -1.58 -9.09 -15.84
N SER A 154 -2.14 -10.03 -15.06
CA SER A 154 -3.60 -10.14 -14.89
C SER A 154 -4.18 -9.15 -13.88
N LEU A 155 -3.33 -8.50 -13.08
CA LEU A 155 -3.70 -7.54 -12.04
C LEU A 155 -3.01 -6.18 -12.23
N PHE A 156 -1.79 -6.16 -12.75
CA PHE A 156 -0.92 -4.99 -12.71
C PHE A 156 -0.37 -4.60 -14.09
N VAL A 157 -0.23 -3.29 -14.29
CA VAL A 157 0.59 -2.67 -15.33
C VAL A 157 1.70 -1.89 -14.64
N PRO A 158 2.98 -2.24 -14.82
CA PRO A 158 4.05 -1.60 -14.07
C PRO A 158 4.37 -0.19 -14.62
N VAL A 159 4.69 0.75 -13.73
CA VAL A 159 5.09 2.11 -14.10
C VAL A 159 6.58 2.19 -14.33
N LEU A 160 6.97 2.79 -15.47
CA LEU A 160 8.35 3.22 -15.66
C LEU A 160 8.67 4.40 -14.73
N ARG A 161 9.49 4.16 -13.71
CA ARG A 161 10.00 5.24 -12.86
C ARG A 161 11.14 5.98 -13.55
N VAL A 162 10.93 7.26 -13.82
CA VAL A 162 11.95 8.13 -14.43
C VAL A 162 12.53 9.17 -13.49
N SER A 163 12.04 9.24 -12.25
CA SER A 163 12.41 10.26 -11.26
C SER A 163 13.92 10.28 -10.94
N GLU A 164 14.55 9.10 -10.91
CA GLU A 164 16.00 8.96 -10.75
C GLU A 164 16.80 9.63 -11.87
N TYR A 165 16.26 9.67 -13.09
CA TYR A 165 16.85 10.35 -14.26
C TYR A 165 16.36 11.78 -14.45
N ALA A 166 15.39 12.24 -13.68
CA ALA A 166 14.83 13.58 -13.85
C ALA A 166 15.44 14.59 -12.88
N SER A 167 15.99 14.13 -11.75
CA SER A 167 16.38 15.03 -10.65
C SER A 167 17.57 14.52 -9.81
N PRO A 168 18.76 14.33 -10.40
CA PRO A 168 19.97 14.09 -9.63
C PRO A 168 20.24 15.34 -8.77
N ARG A 169 20.36 15.16 -7.45
CA ARG A 169 20.43 16.29 -6.50
C ARG A 169 21.87 16.68 -6.18
N ASN A 170 22.82 15.78 -6.44
CA ASN A 170 24.21 15.94 -6.05
C ASN A 170 25.12 15.05 -6.90
N LYS A 171 26.44 15.22 -6.75
CA LYS A 171 27.46 14.46 -7.47
C LYS A 171 27.35 12.93 -7.24
N LYS A 172 27.01 12.50 -6.02
CA LYS A 172 26.89 11.08 -5.69
C LYS A 172 25.74 10.41 -6.46
N ASP A 173 24.65 11.13 -6.70
CA ASP A 173 23.53 10.64 -7.51
C ASP A 173 24.02 10.38 -8.96
N LEU A 174 24.75 11.34 -9.56
CA LEU A 174 25.32 11.19 -10.90
C LEU A 174 26.35 10.05 -10.99
N GLU A 175 27.24 9.92 -9.99
CA GLU A 175 28.19 8.80 -9.94
C GLU A 175 27.48 7.44 -9.78
N THR A 176 26.36 7.40 -9.05
CA THR A 176 25.59 6.18 -8.85
C THR A 176 24.89 5.76 -10.14
N LEU A 177 24.24 6.71 -10.83
CA LEU A 177 23.68 6.48 -12.16
C LEU A 177 24.77 6.01 -13.13
N GLY A 178 25.92 6.70 -13.17
CA GLY A 178 26.99 6.33 -14.07
C GLY A 178 27.55 4.93 -13.81
N ARG A 179 27.63 4.50 -12.55
CA ARG A 179 27.99 3.11 -12.19
C ARG A 179 26.92 2.11 -12.60
N GLN A 180 25.65 2.40 -12.33
CA GLN A 180 24.52 1.52 -12.63
C GLN A 180 24.40 1.21 -14.12
N PHE A 181 24.69 2.20 -14.98
CA PHE A 181 24.60 2.08 -16.44
C PHE A 181 25.97 1.95 -17.13
N GLY A 182 27.05 1.76 -16.38
CA GLY A 182 28.40 1.60 -16.93
C GLY A 182 28.93 2.78 -17.75
N THR A 183 28.35 3.98 -17.59
CA THR A 183 28.66 5.18 -18.38
C THR A 183 28.99 6.34 -17.44
N PRO A 184 30.27 6.74 -17.30
CA PRO A 184 30.63 7.89 -16.48
C PRO A 184 29.92 9.18 -16.94
N ILE A 185 29.43 9.98 -15.99
CA ILE A 185 28.78 11.27 -16.26
C ILE A 185 29.74 12.39 -15.85
N HIS A 186 30.38 13.03 -16.83
CA HIS A 186 31.29 14.17 -16.61
C HIS A 186 30.67 15.50 -17.05
N ASN A 187 29.70 15.46 -17.96
CA ASN A 187 29.02 16.62 -18.49
C ASN A 187 27.54 16.33 -18.80
N LEU A 188 26.78 17.35 -19.19
CA LEU A 188 25.35 17.22 -19.50
C LEU A 188 25.09 16.30 -20.71
N SER A 189 25.97 16.26 -21.70
CA SER A 189 25.81 15.39 -22.86
C SER A 189 25.94 13.90 -22.49
N ASP A 190 26.88 13.56 -21.60
CA ASP A 190 27.01 12.20 -21.06
C ASP A 190 25.71 11.80 -20.34
N TYR A 191 25.16 12.73 -19.57
CA TYR A 191 23.91 12.52 -18.85
C TYR A 191 22.72 12.29 -19.80
N ILE A 192 22.53 13.16 -20.79
CA ILE A 192 21.46 13.00 -21.81
C ILE A 192 21.60 11.67 -22.55
N THR A 193 22.82 11.27 -22.87
CA THR A 193 23.11 10.00 -23.56
C THR A 193 22.69 8.81 -22.71
N LEU A 194 23.04 8.81 -21.42
CA LEU A 194 22.61 7.79 -20.47
C LEU A 194 21.09 7.70 -20.36
N VAL A 195 20.41 8.85 -20.22
CA VAL A 195 18.95 8.88 -20.12
C VAL A 195 18.29 8.33 -21.38
N LYS A 196 18.73 8.75 -22.57
CA LYS A 196 18.21 8.23 -23.85
C LYS A 196 18.41 6.72 -23.97
N GLY A 197 19.62 6.23 -23.70
CA GLY A 197 19.92 4.81 -23.77
C GLY A 197 19.04 3.96 -22.84
N ARG A 198 18.56 4.52 -21.72
CA ARG A 198 17.60 3.83 -20.85
C ARG A 198 16.22 3.68 -21.50
N PHE A 199 15.72 4.72 -22.17
CA PHE A 199 14.45 4.66 -22.88
C PHE A 199 14.53 3.69 -24.07
N ASP A 200 15.61 3.76 -24.85
CA ASP A 200 15.83 2.87 -25.99
C ASP A 200 15.84 1.38 -25.55
N ALA A 201 16.43 1.07 -24.39
CA ALA A 201 16.47 -0.29 -23.83
C ALA A 201 15.11 -0.82 -23.34
N LEU A 202 14.07 0.02 -23.28
CA LEU A 202 12.71 -0.38 -22.89
C LEU A 202 11.79 -0.57 -24.11
N GLU A 203 12.20 -0.11 -25.29
CA GLU A 203 11.45 -0.27 -26.55
C GLU A 203 11.82 -1.57 -27.31
N GLY A 204 12.88 -2.26 -26.90
CA GLY A 204 13.34 -3.55 -27.46
C GLY A 204 12.82 -4.76 -26.69
#